data_AF-A0A8J2NGI7-F1
#
_entry.id   AF-A0A8J2NGI7-F1
#
_cell.length_a   1.000
_cell.length_b   1.000
_cell.length_c   1.000
_cell.angle_alpha   90.00
_cell.angle_beta   90.00
_cell.angle_gamma   90.00
#
_symmetry.space_group_name_H-M   'P 1'
#
loop_
_entity.id
_entity.type
_entity.pdbx_description
1 polymer ?
#
loop_
_entity_poly.entity_id
_entity_poly.type
_entity_poly.pdbx_seq_one_letter_code
_entity_poly.pdbx_strand_id
1 'polypeptide(L)'
;MSAPPSDGALQLAPEPAAQPIRPATHSVAQSAAELIAEIAAQPASQPVIQAAVHGEIMNPARAQMLAQVAQGTTSPSPPPDPKVEEERRVGPLKSGANCSELGDPSRRISRASQQPEDSRAASVFRSDVSLSRPRKTVNFARLPKRPSSMLIKEEDDVKEKKPKLSSRYYTDIQSLGPAPRPDEHTRYLTSLLRNRKLFLTVQRLPKKQDDLIEPKTYEFRISQAGLVQHEKFSIIAHTRALPLAPQGSADGNISQTIVGELLEDVWPSLSRHEKYQYARQLRNILQKMRSNDRGTSNGSFGSVQAGPYSLIVDNHPSHTYYAVRVRPSQEEFMALLTSTLYSSVPKQVGKALVKQFRKDYPCVLTHGDLCPRNIIVSNHTITWILGWDCAGHYPVWWEYARFFEARTSEGNSDWYEYADEIFADEYPAELAAYQGIARCQQP
;
A
#
# COMPACT_ATOMS: atom_id res chain seq x y z
N MET A 1 -83.15 43.16 -38.44
CA MET A 1 -81.86 43.05 -39.14
C MET A 1 -80.84 42.74 -38.06
N SER A 2 -80.55 41.47 -37.80
CA SER A 2 -79.62 40.58 -38.54
C SER A 2 -78.22 40.60 -37.89
N ALA A 3 -77.78 39.44 -37.39
CA ALA A 3 -76.40 39.13 -36.96
C ALA A 3 -75.45 39.07 -38.20
N PRO A 4 -74.12 38.79 -38.14
CA PRO A 4 -73.39 37.81 -37.28
C PRO A 4 -71.98 38.35 -36.85
N PRO A 5 -70.89 37.55 -36.68
CA PRO A 5 -70.68 36.17 -36.18
C PRO A 5 -69.88 36.14 -34.84
N SER A 6 -70.10 35.27 -33.85
CA SER A 6 -69.92 33.80 -33.73
C SER A 6 -68.51 33.35 -33.26
N ASP A 7 -68.41 32.97 -31.99
CA ASP A 7 -67.25 32.28 -31.38
C ASP A 7 -66.97 30.91 -32.00
N GLY A 8 -65.69 30.56 -32.16
CA GLY A 8 -65.23 29.27 -32.64
C GLY A 8 -64.88 28.31 -31.50
N ALA A 9 -65.85 27.52 -31.03
CA ALA A 9 -65.58 26.35 -30.20
C ALA A 9 -65.10 25.19 -31.09
N LEU A 10 -63.95 24.58 -30.77
CA LEU A 10 -63.47 23.37 -31.45
C LEU A 10 -63.44 22.17 -30.51
N GLN A 11 -64.14 21.13 -30.97
CA GLN A 11 -64.37 19.82 -30.35
C GLN A 11 -63.17 19.22 -29.58
N LEU A 12 -63.47 18.68 -28.39
CA LEU A 12 -62.70 17.58 -27.80
C LEU A 12 -62.88 16.31 -28.66
N ALA A 13 -61.77 15.66 -29.03
CA ALA A 13 -61.77 14.34 -29.67
C ALA A 13 -61.73 13.22 -28.60
N PRO A 14 -62.31 12.03 -28.88
CA PRO A 14 -62.57 11.02 -27.84
C PRO A 14 -61.36 10.17 -27.44
N GLU A 15 -61.42 9.71 -26.20
CA GLU A 15 -60.51 8.78 -25.53
C GLU A 15 -60.49 7.39 -26.20
N PRO A 16 -59.31 6.76 -26.45
CA PRO A 16 -59.25 5.41 -27.01
C PRO A 16 -59.53 4.35 -25.93
N ALA A 17 -60.58 3.55 -26.14
CA ALA A 17 -61.06 2.56 -25.19
C ALA A 17 -60.04 1.47 -24.85
N ALA A 18 -59.92 1.15 -23.55
CA ALA A 18 -59.08 0.07 -23.04
C ALA A 18 -59.57 -1.32 -23.52
N GLN A 19 -58.64 -2.14 -24.01
CA GLN A 19 -58.93 -3.55 -24.35
C GLN A 19 -58.71 -4.45 -23.12
N PRO A 20 -59.57 -5.46 -22.89
CA PRO A 20 -59.49 -6.32 -21.71
C PRO A 20 -58.37 -7.36 -21.83
N ILE A 21 -57.38 -7.29 -20.94
CA ILE A 21 -56.35 -8.32 -20.78
C ILE A 21 -57.00 -9.59 -20.22
N ARG A 22 -57.03 -10.68 -21.00
CA ARG A 22 -57.49 -12.00 -20.54
C ARG A 22 -56.43 -12.67 -19.64
N PRO A 23 -56.82 -13.36 -18.58
CA PRO A 23 -55.88 -14.08 -17.72
C PRO A 23 -55.39 -15.38 -18.40
N ALA A 24 -54.08 -15.49 -18.61
CA ALA A 24 -53.45 -16.72 -19.07
C ALA A 24 -53.11 -17.62 -17.88
N THR A 25 -54.07 -18.44 -17.44
CA THR A 25 -53.79 -19.58 -16.56
C THR A 25 -53.31 -20.76 -17.39
N HIS A 26 -52.07 -21.22 -17.23
CA HIS A 26 -51.73 -22.66 -17.15
C HIS A 26 -50.25 -22.95 -16.84
N SER A 27 -50.06 -23.88 -15.90
CA SER A 27 -48.96 -24.86 -15.84
C SER A 27 -47.50 -24.40 -15.59
N VAL A 28 -47.25 -23.84 -14.40
CA VAL A 28 -45.93 -23.99 -13.75
C VAL A 28 -45.85 -25.40 -13.14
N ALA A 29 -45.58 -26.42 -13.96
CA ALA A 29 -45.50 -27.82 -13.50
C ALA A 29 -44.59 -28.76 -14.31
N GLN A 30 -43.92 -28.29 -15.38
CA GLN A 30 -43.14 -29.14 -16.30
C GLN A 30 -41.72 -28.62 -16.63
N SER A 31 -41.14 -27.78 -15.78
CA SER A 31 -39.73 -27.32 -15.92
C SER A 31 -38.93 -27.48 -14.62
N ALA A 32 -39.18 -28.58 -13.91
CA ALA A 32 -38.46 -28.95 -12.67
C ALA A 32 -37.99 -30.43 -12.66
N ALA A 33 -38.19 -31.17 -13.76
CA ALA A 33 -37.88 -32.60 -13.87
C ALA A 33 -36.69 -32.92 -14.79
N GLU A 34 -36.35 -32.04 -15.74
CA GLU A 34 -35.25 -32.30 -16.70
C GLU A 34 -33.88 -31.78 -16.24
N LEU A 35 -33.81 -31.00 -15.15
CA LEU A 35 -32.56 -30.46 -14.60
C LEU A 35 -31.90 -31.37 -13.52
N ILE A 36 -32.44 -32.59 -13.34
CA ILE A 36 -31.97 -33.57 -12.34
C ILE A 36 -31.26 -34.77 -12.98
N ALA A 37 -31.35 -34.95 -14.31
CA ALA A 37 -30.75 -36.09 -15.02
C ALA A 37 -29.28 -35.87 -15.46
N GLU A 38 -28.78 -34.63 -15.44
CA GLU A 38 -27.46 -34.26 -16.01
C GLU A 38 -26.41 -33.91 -14.94
N ILE A 39 -26.59 -34.42 -13.71
CA ILE A 39 -25.58 -34.40 -12.63
C ILE A 39 -25.37 -35.83 -12.10
N ALA A 40 -25.24 -36.79 -13.02
CA ALA A 40 -25.17 -38.22 -12.72
C ALA A 40 -24.10 -38.98 -13.54
N ALA A 41 -22.96 -38.33 -13.86
CA ALA A 41 -21.85 -38.98 -14.55
C ALA A 41 -20.48 -38.34 -14.24
N GLN A 42 -19.83 -38.73 -13.13
CA GLN A 42 -18.40 -39.13 -13.07
C GLN A 42 -17.97 -39.46 -11.61
N PRO A 43 -16.92 -40.31 -11.41
CA PRO A 43 -16.76 -41.07 -10.17
C PRO A 43 -16.03 -40.31 -9.05
N ALA A 44 -16.51 -40.51 -7.82
CA ALA A 44 -15.84 -40.01 -6.62
C ALA A 44 -14.57 -40.83 -6.31
N SER A 45 -13.44 -40.13 -6.12
CA SER A 45 -12.22 -40.68 -5.52
C SER A 45 -11.77 -39.76 -4.39
N GLN A 46 -12.14 -40.09 -3.15
CA GLN A 46 -11.64 -39.43 -1.95
C GLN A 46 -10.42 -40.18 -1.40
N PRO A 47 -9.30 -39.51 -1.09
CA PRO A 47 -8.34 -40.02 -0.13
C PRO A 47 -8.79 -39.66 1.30
N VAL A 48 -8.77 -40.65 2.19
CA VAL A 48 -9.08 -40.51 3.61
C VAL A 48 -8.03 -39.63 4.30
N ILE A 49 -8.46 -38.56 4.97
CA ILE A 49 -7.57 -37.77 5.84
C ILE A 49 -7.41 -38.52 7.17
N GLN A 50 -6.30 -39.24 7.31
CA GLN A 50 -5.83 -39.72 8.61
C GLN A 50 -5.04 -38.61 9.31
N ALA A 51 -5.39 -38.33 10.57
CA ALA A 51 -4.64 -37.41 11.40
C ALA A 51 -3.28 -38.01 11.77
N ALA A 52 -2.19 -37.30 11.48
CA ALA A 52 -0.84 -37.65 11.91
C ALA A 52 -0.21 -36.47 12.66
N VAL A 53 0.50 -36.80 13.74
CA VAL A 53 1.04 -35.86 14.73
C VAL A 53 2.57 -35.88 14.66
N HIS A 54 3.18 -34.68 14.71
CA HIS A 54 4.63 -34.39 14.86
C HIS A 54 5.55 -34.65 13.66
N GLY A 55 6.49 -33.71 13.48
CA GLY A 55 7.65 -33.84 12.59
C GLY A 55 7.98 -32.55 11.85
N GLU A 56 8.95 -31.76 12.34
CA GLU A 56 9.55 -30.69 11.53
C GLU A 56 10.30 -31.30 10.35
N ILE A 57 9.89 -30.99 9.12
CA ILE A 57 10.62 -31.39 7.90
C ILE A 57 10.91 -30.13 7.09
N MET A 58 12.20 -29.76 7.01
CA MET A 58 12.63 -28.64 6.17
C MET A 58 12.31 -28.91 4.70
N ASN A 59 12.01 -27.84 3.96
CA ASN A 59 11.90 -27.86 2.50
C ASN A 59 13.15 -28.53 1.88
N PRO A 60 13.00 -29.57 1.03
CA PRO A 60 14.12 -30.35 0.51
C PRO A 60 15.11 -29.51 -0.32
N ALA A 61 14.66 -28.46 -1.01
CA ALA A 61 15.54 -27.55 -1.74
C ALA A 61 16.45 -26.75 -0.78
N ARG A 62 15.92 -26.36 0.39
CA ARG A 62 16.70 -25.68 1.44
C ARG A 62 17.69 -26.64 2.11
N ALA A 63 17.31 -27.90 2.31
CA ALA A 63 18.21 -28.92 2.84
C ALA A 63 19.39 -29.21 1.87
N GLN A 64 19.13 -29.31 0.56
CA GLN A 64 20.17 -29.49 -0.46
C GLN A 64 21.12 -28.30 -0.54
N MET A 65 20.59 -27.07 -0.54
CA MET A 65 21.43 -25.85 -0.54
C MET A 65 22.36 -25.80 0.69
N LEU A 66 21.85 -26.11 1.89
CA LEU A 66 22.66 -26.13 3.11
C LEU A 66 23.70 -27.27 3.11
N ALA A 67 23.38 -28.43 2.53
CA ALA A 67 24.34 -29.53 2.37
C ALA A 67 25.49 -29.18 1.40
N GLN A 68 25.21 -28.44 0.31
CA GLN A 68 26.23 -27.98 -0.62
C GLN A 68 27.16 -26.92 0.00
N VAL A 69 26.65 -26.06 0.88
CA VAL A 69 27.47 -25.08 1.63
C VAL A 69 28.33 -25.76 2.71
N ALA A 70 27.89 -26.89 3.26
CA ALA A 70 28.63 -27.63 4.29
C ALA A 70 29.79 -28.49 3.73
N GLN A 71 29.77 -28.84 2.44
CA GLN A 71 30.82 -29.64 1.79
C GLN A 71 31.72 -28.74 0.93
N GLY A 72 32.66 -28.04 1.58
CA GLY A 72 33.54 -27.08 0.91
C GLY A 72 34.47 -27.73 -0.12
N THR A 73 34.22 -27.49 -1.41
CA THR A 73 35.12 -27.83 -2.51
C THR A 73 35.29 -26.66 -3.51
N THR A 74 36.47 -26.03 -3.41
CA THR A 74 37.27 -25.40 -4.49
C THR A 74 36.55 -24.84 -5.74
N SER A 75 36.53 -23.51 -5.86
CA SER A 75 36.24 -22.80 -7.12
C SER A 75 37.37 -22.93 -8.16
N PRO A 76 37.08 -22.89 -9.48
CA PRO A 76 38.11 -22.73 -10.52
C PRO A 76 38.57 -21.27 -10.67
N SER A 77 39.84 -21.07 -11.04
CA SER A 77 40.47 -19.75 -11.23
C SER A 77 39.99 -18.99 -12.48
N PRO A 78 40.01 -17.63 -12.48
CA PRO A 78 39.66 -16.81 -13.64
C PRO A 78 40.85 -16.60 -14.62
N PRO A 79 40.59 -16.25 -15.90
CA PRO A 79 41.61 -15.84 -16.87
C PRO A 79 42.05 -14.36 -16.69
N PRO A 80 43.16 -13.91 -17.30
CA PRO A 80 43.77 -12.60 -17.04
C PRO A 80 43.21 -11.42 -17.87
N ASP A 81 43.26 -10.23 -17.29
CA ASP A 81 42.78 -8.96 -17.87
C ASP A 81 43.68 -8.33 -18.97
N PRO A 82 43.08 -7.59 -19.92
CA PRO A 82 43.75 -6.53 -20.67
C PRO A 82 43.23 -5.12 -20.32
N LYS A 83 44.08 -4.36 -19.62
CA LYS A 83 44.31 -2.89 -19.63
C LYS A 83 43.17 -1.91 -20.04
N VAL A 84 42.64 -1.23 -19.02
CA VAL A 84 42.53 0.25 -18.83
C VAL A 84 42.22 1.15 -20.04
N GLU A 85 41.12 1.91 -19.95
CA GLU A 85 41.15 3.37 -20.13
C GLU A 85 40.15 4.08 -19.18
N GLU A 86 40.35 5.36 -18.93
CA GLU A 86 39.91 6.06 -17.70
C GLU A 86 38.86 7.16 -17.98
N GLU A 87 37.63 7.00 -17.49
CA GLU A 87 36.61 8.07 -17.51
C GLU A 87 36.20 8.54 -16.10
N ARG A 88 36.03 9.86 -15.98
CA ARG A 88 36.04 10.59 -14.71
C ARG A 88 34.74 10.43 -13.93
N ARG A 89 34.82 9.90 -12.70
CA ARG A 89 33.71 9.96 -11.74
C ARG A 89 33.61 11.37 -11.12
N VAL A 90 32.45 12.01 -11.30
CA VAL A 90 32.03 13.18 -10.51
C VAL A 90 30.70 12.84 -9.83
N GLY A 91 30.73 12.67 -8.51
CA GLY A 91 29.56 12.34 -7.69
C GLY A 91 29.97 11.69 -6.36
N PRO A 92 29.44 12.14 -5.20
CA PRO A 92 29.94 11.71 -3.90
C PRO A 92 29.42 10.31 -3.53
N LEU A 93 30.36 9.37 -3.30
CA LEU A 93 30.11 8.12 -2.59
C LEU A 93 30.37 8.32 -1.09
N LYS A 94 29.34 8.19 -0.24
CA LYS A 94 29.52 7.75 1.16
C LYS A 94 28.40 6.80 1.56
N SER A 95 28.80 5.56 1.82
CA SER A 95 27.98 4.50 2.41
C SER A 95 27.77 4.72 3.91
N GLY A 96 26.73 4.09 4.46
CA GLY A 96 26.49 4.07 5.90
C GLY A 96 27.60 3.37 6.68
N ALA A 97 27.84 3.84 7.91
CA ALA A 97 28.77 3.23 8.85
C ALA A 97 28.00 2.38 9.87
N ASN A 98 28.19 1.07 9.84
CA ASN A 98 27.93 0.14 10.94
C ASN A 98 28.55 -1.23 10.60
N CYS A 99 29.84 -1.40 10.91
CA CYS A 99 30.51 -2.70 11.06
C CYS A 99 31.80 -2.48 11.87
N SER A 100 31.70 -2.58 13.20
CA SER A 100 32.86 -2.65 14.10
C SER A 100 33.26 -4.11 14.29
N GLU A 101 34.45 -4.49 13.83
CA GLU A 101 34.94 -5.87 13.95
C GLU A 101 35.43 -6.20 15.37
N LEU A 102 35.25 -7.47 15.75
CA LEU A 102 35.72 -8.05 17.01
C LEU A 102 37.24 -8.24 16.99
N GLY A 103 37.90 -8.02 18.14
CA GLY A 103 39.36 -8.03 18.23
C GLY A 103 39.99 -9.42 18.28
N ASP A 104 41.16 -9.55 17.66
CA ASP A 104 42.12 -10.66 17.86
C ASP A 104 43.27 -10.15 18.78
N PRO A 105 43.48 -10.72 19.98
CA PRO A 105 44.49 -10.29 20.94
C PRO A 105 45.88 -10.88 20.63
N SER A 106 46.33 -10.80 19.37
CA SER A 106 47.61 -11.33 18.91
C SER A 106 48.57 -10.22 18.50
N ARG A 107 49.66 -10.04 19.28
CA ARG A 107 50.83 -9.14 19.08
C ARG A 107 50.75 -7.72 19.65
N ARG A 108 51.25 -7.55 20.89
CA ARG A 108 52.32 -6.56 21.15
C ARG A 108 53.18 -6.95 22.35
N ILE A 109 54.45 -7.26 22.10
CA ILE A 109 55.45 -7.62 23.12
C ILE A 109 56.42 -6.45 23.35
N SER A 110 56.89 -6.33 24.60
CA SER A 110 58.08 -5.61 25.07
C SER A 110 58.16 -4.08 24.95
N ARG A 111 58.26 -3.43 26.11
CA ARG A 111 59.45 -2.63 26.46
C ARG A 111 59.84 -2.89 27.93
N ALA A 112 61.15 -2.94 28.15
CA ALA A 112 61.91 -3.09 29.41
C ALA A 112 61.34 -2.28 30.60
N SER A 113 61.67 -2.50 31.87
CA SER A 113 62.46 -3.47 32.66
C SER A 113 62.73 -2.74 33.98
N GLN A 114 62.46 -3.37 35.14
CA GLN A 114 63.24 -3.24 36.38
C GLN A 114 62.60 -4.12 37.48
N GLN A 115 63.36 -5.08 38.00
CA GLN A 115 63.22 -5.56 39.38
C GLN A 115 64.25 -4.81 40.26
N PRO A 116 64.21 -4.94 41.60
CA PRO A 116 64.93 -6.06 42.23
C PRO A 116 64.14 -6.83 43.32
N GLU A 117 64.53 -8.10 43.53
CA GLU A 117 64.56 -8.89 44.80
C GLU A 117 63.26 -9.00 45.67
N ASP A 118 63.00 -10.04 46.47
CA ASP A 118 63.90 -11.05 47.05
C ASP A 118 63.13 -12.34 47.46
N SER A 119 63.86 -13.44 47.63
CA SER A 119 63.62 -14.58 48.55
C SER A 119 62.46 -15.59 48.36
N ARG A 120 62.88 -16.83 48.02
CA ARG A 120 62.63 -18.14 48.70
C ARG A 120 61.21 -18.53 49.20
N ALA A 121 60.81 -19.81 49.26
CA ALA A 121 61.18 -21.09 48.62
C ALA A 121 60.23 -22.18 49.18
N ALA A 122 59.90 -23.22 48.39
CA ALA A 122 59.40 -24.54 48.85
C ALA A 122 58.04 -24.59 49.64
N SER A 123 57.27 -25.69 49.72
CA SER A 123 57.14 -26.90 48.89
C SER A 123 55.97 -27.80 49.36
N VAL A 124 55.41 -28.60 48.45
CA VAL A 124 55.05 -30.04 48.66
C VAL A 124 53.75 -30.47 49.42
N PHE A 125 52.88 -31.16 48.65
CA PHE A 125 52.05 -32.37 48.90
C PHE A 125 50.81 -32.45 49.83
N ARG A 126 49.68 -32.71 49.15
CA ARG A 126 48.69 -33.82 49.28
C ARG A 126 48.65 -34.75 50.52
N SER A 127 47.41 -35.06 50.94
CA SER A 127 46.81 -36.40 51.20
C SER A 127 45.39 -36.21 51.80
N ASP A 128 44.45 -37.16 51.90
CA ASP A 128 43.93 -38.21 50.98
C ASP A 128 42.56 -38.70 51.55
N VAL A 129 41.72 -39.40 50.77
CA VAL A 129 40.83 -40.55 51.12
C VAL A 129 40.00 -40.52 52.45
N SER A 130 38.67 -40.78 52.56
CA SER A 130 37.89 -41.95 52.08
C SER A 130 36.34 -41.83 52.18
N LEU A 131 35.67 -42.45 51.19
CA LEU A 131 34.48 -43.34 51.25
C LEU A 131 33.50 -43.35 52.46
N SER A 132 32.18 -43.27 52.19
CA SER A 132 31.26 -44.44 52.22
C SER A 132 29.78 -44.08 51.93
N ARG A 133 28.98 -45.07 51.47
CA ARG A 133 27.53 -44.93 51.16
C ARG A 133 26.81 -46.28 51.37
N PRO A 134 25.65 -46.30 52.06
CA PRO A 134 24.40 -46.80 51.44
C PRO A 134 23.19 -45.91 51.88
N ARG A 135 21.89 -46.21 51.70
CA ARG A 135 21.17 -47.31 51.01
C ARG A 135 20.04 -46.76 50.10
N LYS A 136 18.75 -46.98 50.41
CA LYS A 136 17.55 -46.46 49.71
C LYS A 136 16.32 -46.41 50.64
N THR A 137 15.44 -45.42 50.45
CA THR A 137 13.97 -45.58 50.56
C THR A 137 13.28 -44.47 49.76
N VAL A 138 12.08 -44.73 49.22
CA VAL A 138 11.32 -43.80 48.36
C VAL A 138 9.91 -43.67 48.90
N ASN A 139 9.41 -42.44 49.10
CA ASN A 139 8.09 -42.04 48.59
C ASN A 139 7.78 -40.53 48.74
N PHE A 140 6.83 -40.07 47.92
CA PHE A 140 6.54 -38.67 47.64
C PHE A 140 5.69 -37.99 48.72
N ALA A 141 6.07 -36.76 49.11
CA ALA A 141 5.13 -35.71 49.54
C ALA A 141 5.76 -34.31 49.50
N ARG A 142 5.08 -33.37 48.83
CA ARG A 142 5.08 -31.90 49.01
C ARG A 142 6.43 -31.16 49.04
N LEU A 143 6.72 -30.46 47.93
CA LEU A 143 7.72 -29.40 47.82
C LEU A 143 7.54 -28.32 48.93
N PRO A 144 8.59 -27.97 49.69
CA PRO A 144 8.52 -26.90 50.71
C PRO A 144 8.68 -25.50 50.11
N LYS A 145 8.19 -24.51 50.86
CA LYS A 145 8.15 -23.09 50.50
C LYS A 145 9.56 -22.48 50.47
N ARG A 146 9.80 -21.49 49.59
CA ARG A 146 11.01 -20.64 49.63
C ARG A 146 11.09 -19.89 50.97
N PRO A 147 12.25 -19.85 51.65
CA PRO A 147 12.46 -19.00 52.82
C PRO A 147 12.68 -17.55 52.39
N SER A 148 12.32 -16.61 53.27
CA SER A 148 12.62 -15.18 53.16
C SER A 148 13.39 -14.75 54.38
N SER A 149 14.57 -14.15 54.19
CA SER A 149 15.15 -13.15 55.13
C SER A 149 16.42 -12.51 54.55
N MET A 150 16.42 -11.19 54.47
CA MET A 150 17.55 -10.25 54.76
C MET A 150 18.94 -10.57 54.17
N LEU A 151 19.53 -9.69 53.37
CA LEU A 151 20.16 -8.48 53.91
C LEU A 151 20.27 -7.31 52.90
N ILE A 152 20.19 -6.13 53.48
CA ILE A 152 20.06 -4.78 52.92
C ILE A 152 21.35 -4.32 52.20
N LYS A 153 21.25 -3.74 51.00
CA LYS A 153 21.65 -2.33 50.72
C LYS A 153 21.41 -1.85 49.28
N GLU A 154 20.79 -0.67 49.19
CA GLU A 154 21.05 0.42 48.23
C GLU A 154 21.21 0.07 46.74
N GLU A 155 20.10 0.06 46.00
CA GLU A 155 20.06 0.51 44.60
C GLU A 155 18.87 1.48 44.43
N ASP A 156 19.04 2.51 43.59
CA ASP A 156 18.17 3.68 43.49
C ASP A 156 16.74 3.37 43.00
N ASP A 157 15.75 4.15 43.50
CA ASP A 157 14.34 4.14 43.04
C ASP A 157 14.22 4.82 41.65
N VAL A 158 14.89 4.24 40.64
CA VAL A 158 14.64 4.52 39.23
C VAL A 158 13.32 3.87 38.86
N LYS A 159 12.22 4.53 39.25
CA LYS A 159 10.92 4.35 38.60
C LYS A 159 11.12 4.45 37.10
N GLU A 160 11.04 3.32 36.41
CA GLU A 160 10.86 3.28 34.97
C GLU A 160 9.60 4.07 34.63
N LYS A 161 9.80 5.35 34.29
CA LYS A 161 8.75 6.20 33.74
C LYS A 161 8.42 5.60 32.38
N LYS A 162 7.40 4.72 32.35
CA LYS A 162 6.75 4.25 31.12
C LYS A 162 6.69 5.45 30.18
N PRO A 163 7.27 5.37 28.97
CA PRO A 163 7.41 6.52 28.09
C PRO A 163 6.02 7.14 27.94
N LYS A 164 5.88 8.41 28.36
CA LYS A 164 4.61 9.13 28.26
C LYS A 164 4.30 9.20 26.77
N LEU A 165 3.38 8.34 26.29
CA LEU A 165 2.96 8.36 24.90
C LEU A 165 2.50 9.79 24.61
N SER A 166 3.20 10.46 23.69
CA SER A 166 2.87 11.83 23.31
C SER A 166 1.41 11.86 22.86
N SER A 167 0.60 12.75 23.45
CA SER A 167 -0.84 12.91 23.15
C SER A 167 -1.14 13.18 21.66
N ARG A 168 -0.09 13.41 20.86
CA ARG A 168 -0.15 13.58 19.41
C ARG A 168 -0.31 12.28 18.63
N TYR A 169 -0.18 11.09 19.21
CA TYR A 169 -0.32 9.81 18.48
C TYR A 169 -1.67 9.13 18.76
N TYR A 170 -2.14 8.26 17.85
CA TYR A 170 -3.29 7.40 18.15
C TYR A 170 -2.90 6.36 19.20
N THR A 171 -3.72 6.23 20.25
CA THR A 171 -3.50 5.27 21.34
C THR A 171 -4.25 3.96 21.16
N ASP A 172 -5.34 3.99 20.39
CA ASP A 172 -6.24 2.87 20.15
C ASP A 172 -6.85 2.93 18.74
N ILE A 173 -7.45 1.81 18.32
CA ILE A 173 -8.22 1.70 17.06
C ILE A 173 -9.43 2.64 17.12
N GLN A 174 -9.63 3.44 16.09
CA GLN A 174 -10.74 4.38 16.01
C GLN A 174 -11.99 3.68 15.44
N SER A 175 -13.17 4.00 15.96
CA SER A 175 -14.43 3.50 15.41
C SER A 175 -14.98 4.48 14.39
N LEU A 176 -15.34 3.98 13.19
CA LEU A 176 -15.85 4.80 12.09
C LEU A 176 -17.30 5.30 12.34
N GLY A 177 -17.95 4.81 13.40
CA GLY A 177 -19.32 5.16 13.78
C GLY A 177 -20.38 4.68 12.77
N PRO A 178 -21.67 4.91 13.05
CA PRO A 178 -22.74 4.64 12.10
C PRO A 178 -22.58 5.52 10.84
N ALA A 179 -22.92 4.96 9.68
CA ALA A 179 -23.00 5.76 8.46
C ALA A 179 -24.14 6.79 8.55
N PRO A 180 -24.03 7.95 7.86
CA PRO A 180 -25.13 8.90 7.75
C PRO A 180 -26.40 8.29 7.15
N ARG A 181 -27.56 8.90 7.43
CA ARG A 181 -28.84 8.45 6.87
C ARG A 181 -28.86 8.68 5.34
N PRO A 182 -29.36 7.73 4.53
CA PRO A 182 -29.43 7.90 3.08
C PRO A 182 -30.35 9.04 2.62
N ASP A 183 -29.75 10.01 1.94
CA ASP A 183 -30.35 11.19 1.32
C ASP A 183 -29.84 11.35 -0.14
N GLU A 184 -30.11 12.48 -0.78
CA GLU A 184 -29.69 12.73 -2.16
C GLU A 184 -28.16 12.77 -2.30
N HIS A 185 -27.47 13.52 -1.44
CA HIS A 185 -26.02 13.71 -1.51
C HIS A 185 -25.24 12.43 -1.21
N THR A 186 -25.65 11.66 -0.20
CA THR A 186 -25.02 10.38 0.15
C THR A 186 -25.23 9.33 -0.95
N ARG A 187 -26.41 9.29 -1.60
CA ARG A 187 -26.65 8.43 -2.77
C ARG A 187 -25.82 8.87 -3.97
N TYR A 188 -25.70 10.17 -4.23
CA TYR A 188 -24.82 10.71 -5.27
C TYR A 188 -23.36 10.28 -5.05
N LEU A 189 -22.78 10.55 -3.86
CA LEU A 189 -21.40 10.16 -3.54
C LEU A 189 -21.17 8.64 -3.63
N THR A 190 -22.14 7.83 -3.23
CA THR A 190 -22.06 6.36 -3.38
C THR A 190 -22.13 5.94 -4.86
N SER A 191 -22.88 6.66 -5.70
CA SER A 191 -22.94 6.41 -7.14
C SER A 191 -21.61 6.70 -7.86
N LEU A 192 -20.77 7.58 -7.30
CA LEU A 192 -19.47 7.93 -7.87
C LEU A 192 -18.45 6.78 -7.84
N LEU A 193 -18.69 5.74 -7.03
CA LEU A 193 -17.83 4.55 -6.95
C LEU A 193 -17.99 3.59 -8.15
N ARG A 194 -18.93 3.87 -9.07
CA ARG A 194 -19.14 3.06 -10.27
C ARG A 194 -17.98 3.25 -11.24
N ASN A 195 -17.29 2.15 -11.54
CA ASN A 195 -16.21 2.08 -12.53
C ASN A 195 -16.74 1.98 -13.96
N ARG A 196 -15.98 2.54 -14.90
CA ARG A 196 -16.13 2.41 -16.36
C ARG A 196 -14.76 2.14 -17.00
N LYS A 197 -14.75 1.76 -18.29
CA LYS A 197 -13.52 1.67 -19.07
C LYS A 197 -13.16 3.03 -19.66
N LEU A 198 -11.88 3.38 -19.56
CA LEU A 198 -11.23 4.49 -20.26
C LEU A 198 -10.26 3.90 -21.28
N PHE A 199 -10.52 4.08 -22.56
CA PHE A 199 -9.63 3.73 -23.65
C PHE A 199 -8.78 4.95 -24.03
N LEU A 200 -7.49 4.88 -23.74
CA LEU A 200 -6.55 5.94 -24.07
C LEU A 200 -5.74 5.55 -25.30
N THR A 201 -5.94 6.25 -26.41
CA THR A 201 -5.18 6.05 -27.65
C THR A 201 -4.03 7.04 -27.68
N VAL A 202 -2.80 6.55 -27.57
CA VAL A 202 -1.59 7.38 -27.52
C VAL A 202 -0.89 7.37 -28.88
N GLN A 203 -0.78 8.56 -29.47
CA GLN A 203 -0.05 8.81 -30.72
C GLN A 203 1.35 9.35 -30.40
N ARG A 204 2.39 8.68 -30.89
CA ARG A 204 3.76 9.22 -30.80
C ARG A 204 3.98 10.29 -31.87
N LEU A 205 4.83 11.27 -31.57
CA LEU A 205 5.39 12.14 -32.61
C LEU A 205 6.44 11.34 -33.42
N PRO A 206 6.40 11.36 -34.76
CA PRO A 206 7.41 10.70 -35.58
C PRO A 206 8.79 11.37 -35.35
N LYS A 207 9.84 10.58 -35.16
CA LYS A 207 11.21 11.08 -34.95
C LYS A 207 11.93 11.28 -36.29
N LYS A 208 11.47 10.62 -37.35
CA LYS A 208 11.87 10.79 -38.75
C LYS A 208 10.64 10.79 -39.67
N GLN A 209 10.80 11.32 -40.87
CA GLN A 209 9.69 11.59 -41.80
C GLN A 209 8.99 10.32 -42.35
N ASP A 210 9.63 9.15 -42.27
CA ASP A 210 9.08 7.82 -42.66
C ASP A 210 8.71 6.92 -41.47
N ASP A 211 8.73 7.42 -40.22
CA ASP A 211 8.34 6.62 -39.05
C ASP A 211 6.81 6.38 -39.03
N LEU A 212 6.35 5.29 -39.66
CA LEU A 212 4.99 4.77 -39.49
C LEU A 212 4.81 4.21 -38.07
N ILE A 213 4.43 5.06 -37.13
CA ILE A 213 4.16 4.65 -35.75
C ILE A 213 2.66 4.38 -35.57
N GLU A 214 2.31 3.11 -35.38
CA GLU A 214 0.94 2.74 -35.02
C GLU A 214 0.55 3.30 -33.64
N PRO A 215 -0.67 3.85 -33.49
CA PRO A 215 -1.15 4.35 -32.22
C PRO A 215 -1.41 3.18 -31.25
N LYS A 216 -0.91 3.29 -30.02
CA LYS A 216 -1.11 2.26 -28.99
C LYS A 216 -2.29 2.64 -28.09
N THR A 217 -3.26 1.74 -27.99
CA THR A 217 -4.45 1.92 -27.13
C THR A 217 -4.27 1.16 -25.81
N TYR A 218 -4.58 1.84 -24.71
CA TYR A 218 -4.51 1.29 -23.36
C TYR A 218 -5.90 1.26 -22.74
N GLU A 219 -6.24 0.19 -22.01
CA GLU A 219 -7.47 0.11 -21.23
C GLU A 219 -7.18 0.43 -19.75
N PHE A 220 -7.84 1.47 -19.25
CA PHE A 220 -7.85 1.87 -17.85
C PHE A 220 -9.23 1.64 -17.25
N ARG A 221 -9.29 1.48 -15.93
CA ARG A 221 -10.53 1.57 -15.15
C ARG A 221 -10.59 2.94 -14.49
N ILE A 222 -11.70 3.65 -14.66
CA ILE A 222 -11.94 4.93 -14.01
C ILE A 222 -13.32 4.95 -13.35
N SER A 223 -13.37 5.39 -12.11
CA SER A 223 -14.57 5.64 -11.33
C SER A 223 -15.21 6.97 -11.73
N GLN A 224 -16.51 7.10 -11.47
CA GLN A 224 -17.20 8.39 -11.63
C GLN A 224 -16.63 9.47 -10.68
N ALA A 225 -16.07 9.08 -9.52
CA ALA A 225 -15.30 9.99 -8.67
C ALA A 225 -14.04 10.50 -9.39
N GLY A 226 -13.26 9.60 -9.99
CA GLY A 226 -12.08 9.94 -10.80
C GLY A 226 -12.40 10.90 -11.94
N LEU A 227 -13.55 10.73 -12.62
CA LEU A 227 -14.00 11.66 -13.67
C LEU A 227 -14.30 13.07 -13.14
N VAL A 228 -15.03 13.19 -12.03
CA VAL A 228 -15.29 14.48 -11.38
C VAL A 228 -13.99 15.15 -10.92
N GLN A 229 -13.01 14.37 -10.42
CA GLN A 229 -11.69 14.89 -10.07
C GLN A 229 -10.89 15.30 -11.31
N HIS A 230 -10.92 14.54 -12.41
CA HIS A 230 -10.29 14.91 -13.67
C HIS A 230 -10.85 16.23 -14.22
N GLU A 231 -12.18 16.41 -14.23
CA GLU A 231 -12.83 17.67 -14.62
C GLU A 231 -12.33 18.83 -13.74
N LYS A 232 -12.48 18.70 -12.41
CA LYS A 232 -12.07 19.70 -11.42
C LYS A 232 -10.59 20.07 -11.52
N PHE A 233 -9.70 19.09 -11.65
CA PHE A 233 -8.25 19.31 -11.62
C PHE A 233 -7.68 19.72 -12.98
N SER A 234 -8.32 19.39 -14.10
CA SER A 234 -7.85 19.78 -15.44
C SER A 234 -7.82 21.30 -15.66
N ILE A 235 -8.72 22.02 -14.98
CA ILE A 235 -8.76 23.50 -14.93
C ILE A 235 -7.53 24.06 -14.19
N ILE A 236 -6.95 23.29 -13.27
CA ILE A 236 -5.81 23.69 -12.44
C ILE A 236 -4.52 23.27 -13.14
N ALA A 237 -3.99 24.12 -14.02
CA ALA A 237 -2.89 23.82 -14.95
C ALA A 237 -1.62 23.15 -14.37
N HIS A 238 -1.36 23.26 -13.06
CA HIS A 238 -0.22 22.63 -12.39
C HIS A 238 -0.44 21.18 -11.94
N THR A 239 -1.69 20.68 -11.93
CA THR A 239 -1.99 19.26 -11.65
C THR A 239 -1.63 18.36 -12.82
N ARG A 240 -1.65 18.90 -14.04
CA ARG A 240 -1.58 18.14 -15.31
C ARG A 240 -2.69 17.09 -15.47
N ALA A 241 -3.82 17.20 -14.79
CA ALA A 241 -4.93 16.27 -15.00
C ALA A 241 -5.45 16.36 -16.45
N LEU A 242 -5.54 15.21 -17.14
CA LEU A 242 -6.07 15.16 -18.51
C LEU A 242 -7.57 15.53 -18.53
N PRO A 243 -8.05 16.49 -19.34
CA PRO A 243 -9.49 16.71 -19.51
C PRO A 243 -10.13 15.46 -20.12
N LEU A 244 -11.03 14.81 -19.38
CA LEU A 244 -11.78 13.64 -19.83
C LEU A 244 -13.23 14.03 -20.09
N ALA A 245 -13.54 14.33 -21.34
CA ALA A 245 -14.93 14.55 -21.75
C ALA A 245 -15.64 13.19 -21.90
N PRO A 246 -16.87 13.02 -21.37
CA PRO A 246 -17.70 11.88 -21.71
C PRO A 246 -18.18 12.00 -23.16
N GLN A 247 -17.36 11.52 -24.09
CA GLN A 247 -17.77 11.28 -25.48
C GLN A 247 -19.00 10.38 -25.47
N GLY A 248 -20.01 10.69 -26.29
CA GLY A 248 -21.36 10.10 -26.24
C GLY A 248 -21.48 8.65 -26.71
N SER A 249 -20.56 7.77 -26.31
CA SER A 249 -20.65 6.33 -26.51
C SER A 249 -21.89 5.78 -25.80
N ALA A 250 -22.72 5.04 -26.53
CA ALA A 250 -23.92 4.38 -26.00
C ALA A 250 -23.59 3.40 -24.86
N ASP A 251 -22.37 2.84 -24.84
CA ASP A 251 -21.89 1.90 -23.82
C ASP A 251 -21.41 2.60 -22.55
N GLY A 252 -21.35 3.94 -22.55
CA GLY A 252 -20.86 4.76 -21.44
C GLY A 252 -19.34 4.73 -21.21
N ASN A 253 -18.59 3.97 -22.01
CA ASN A 253 -17.13 3.97 -22.03
C ASN A 253 -16.59 5.32 -22.51
N ILE A 254 -15.38 5.67 -22.07
CA ILE A 254 -14.72 6.92 -22.44
C ILE A 254 -13.54 6.58 -23.33
N SER A 255 -13.44 7.26 -24.48
CA SER A 255 -12.32 7.10 -25.42
C SER A 255 -11.67 8.46 -25.63
N GLN A 256 -10.36 8.54 -25.42
CA GLN A 256 -9.60 9.77 -25.55
C GLN A 256 -8.30 9.52 -26.34
N THR A 257 -8.08 10.30 -27.39
CA THR A 257 -6.82 10.27 -28.15
C THR A 257 -5.92 11.43 -27.70
N ILE A 258 -4.64 11.16 -27.50
CA ILE A 258 -3.64 12.16 -27.11
C ILE A 258 -2.30 11.95 -27.82
N VAL A 259 -1.48 12.99 -27.85
CA VAL A 259 -0.09 12.92 -28.33
C VAL A 259 0.88 12.78 -27.15
N GLY A 260 1.79 11.81 -27.23
CA GLY A 260 2.81 11.56 -26.21
C GLY A 260 3.26 10.10 -26.18
N GLU A 261 3.81 9.69 -25.03
CA GLU A 261 4.18 8.31 -24.69
C GLU A 261 3.78 8.03 -23.22
N LEU A 262 3.40 6.79 -22.90
CA LEU A 262 3.16 6.40 -21.52
C LEU A 262 4.50 6.26 -20.79
N LEU A 263 4.64 6.81 -19.58
CA LEU A 263 5.91 6.73 -18.86
C LEU A 263 6.28 5.27 -18.55
N GLU A 264 5.29 4.41 -18.25
CA GLU A 264 5.49 2.96 -18.06
C GLU A 264 6.16 2.26 -19.26
N ASP A 265 5.87 2.69 -20.48
CA ASP A 265 6.43 2.10 -21.71
C ASP A 265 7.90 2.52 -21.93
N VAL A 266 8.23 3.79 -21.67
CA VAL A 266 9.55 4.36 -21.99
C VAL A 266 10.55 4.23 -20.83
N TRP A 267 10.07 4.18 -19.59
CA TRP A 267 10.91 4.16 -18.38
C TRP A 267 12.01 3.08 -18.37
N PRO A 268 11.82 1.83 -18.84
CA PRO A 268 12.90 0.84 -18.87
C PRO A 268 14.10 1.26 -19.74
N SER A 269 13.87 2.12 -20.74
CA SER A 269 14.88 2.59 -21.69
C SER A 269 15.49 3.96 -21.34
N LEU A 270 14.95 4.65 -20.35
CA LEU A 270 15.46 5.97 -19.92
C LEU A 270 16.78 5.83 -19.18
N SER A 271 17.70 6.76 -19.44
CA SER A 271 18.90 6.92 -18.62
C SER A 271 18.56 7.35 -17.18
N ARG A 272 19.45 7.06 -16.23
CA ARG A 272 19.32 7.54 -14.83
C ARG A 272 19.12 9.06 -14.74
N HIS A 273 19.73 9.82 -15.65
CA HIS A 273 19.58 11.28 -15.70
C HIS A 273 18.16 11.69 -16.12
N GLU A 274 17.57 11.05 -17.12
CA GLU A 274 16.19 11.33 -17.56
C GLU A 274 15.17 10.90 -16.50
N LYS A 275 15.35 9.73 -15.87
CA LYS A 275 14.53 9.28 -14.74
C LYS A 275 14.55 10.30 -13.60
N TYR A 276 15.74 10.78 -13.23
CA TYR A 276 15.91 11.89 -12.29
C TYR A 276 15.17 13.16 -12.74
N GLN A 277 15.28 13.57 -14.00
CA GLN A 277 14.55 14.75 -14.51
C GLN A 277 13.03 14.61 -14.37
N TYR A 278 12.45 13.44 -14.64
CA TYR A 278 11.03 13.19 -14.43
C TYR A 278 10.64 13.18 -12.94
N ALA A 279 11.45 12.57 -12.08
CA ALA A 279 11.28 12.61 -10.62
C ALA A 279 11.24 14.07 -10.10
N ARG A 280 12.15 14.92 -10.57
CA ARG A 280 12.16 16.36 -10.25
C ARG A 280 10.94 17.11 -10.78
N GLN A 281 10.41 16.74 -11.95
CA GLN A 281 9.16 17.31 -12.46
C GLN A 281 7.97 16.93 -11.57
N LEU A 282 7.89 15.68 -11.12
CA LEU A 282 6.85 15.22 -10.17
C LEU A 282 6.94 15.96 -8.83
N ARG A 283 8.16 16.13 -8.27
CA ARG A 283 8.37 16.96 -7.07
C ARG A 283 7.82 18.37 -7.24
N ASN A 284 8.11 19.01 -8.37
CA ASN A 284 7.61 20.36 -8.68
C ASN A 284 6.08 20.41 -8.83
N ILE A 285 5.45 19.36 -9.38
CA ILE A 285 3.99 19.24 -9.50
C ILE A 285 3.37 19.07 -8.10
N LEU A 286 3.85 18.12 -7.29
CA LEU A 286 3.38 17.87 -5.93
C LEU A 286 3.56 19.08 -5.02
N GLN A 287 4.68 19.80 -5.11
CA GLN A 287 4.90 21.04 -4.36
C GLN A 287 3.89 22.12 -4.74
N LYS A 288 3.56 22.28 -6.03
CA LYS A 288 2.55 23.25 -6.49
C LYS A 288 1.15 22.87 -6.00
N MET A 289 0.78 21.59 -6.12
CA MET A 289 -0.49 21.06 -5.58
C MET A 289 -0.64 21.39 -4.09
N ARG A 290 0.37 21.05 -3.27
CA ARG A 290 0.36 21.26 -1.81
C ARG A 290 0.45 22.73 -1.38
N SER A 291 1.01 23.61 -2.22
CA SER A 291 1.19 25.03 -1.87
C SER A 291 -0.03 25.89 -2.18
N ASN A 292 -0.66 25.67 -3.34
CA ASN A 292 -1.82 26.45 -3.78
C ASN A 292 -3.11 26.09 -3.03
N ASP A 293 -3.15 24.90 -2.43
CA ASP A 293 -4.29 24.37 -1.70
C ASP A 293 -4.49 24.99 -0.29
N ARG A 294 -3.45 25.65 0.25
CA ARG A 294 -3.48 26.34 1.55
C ARG A 294 -4.51 27.47 1.65
N GLY A 295 -5.08 27.90 0.53
CA GLY A 295 -6.16 28.89 0.47
C GLY A 295 -7.55 28.36 0.83
N THR A 296 -7.76 27.04 0.91
CA THR A 296 -9.05 26.48 1.35
C THR A 296 -9.12 26.43 2.88
N SER A 297 -9.38 27.58 3.51
CA SER A 297 -9.54 27.70 4.97
C SER A 297 -10.78 26.97 5.55
N ASN A 298 -11.53 26.26 4.70
CA ASN A 298 -12.62 25.33 5.02
C ASN A 298 -12.38 23.94 4.35
N GLY A 299 -11.12 23.58 4.09
CA GLY A 299 -10.71 22.42 3.28
C GLY A 299 -11.39 21.12 3.71
N SER A 300 -12.30 20.63 2.87
CA SER A 300 -13.07 19.42 3.16
C SER A 300 -12.19 18.20 2.98
N PHE A 301 -12.03 17.42 4.04
CA PHE A 301 -11.24 16.19 4.02
C PHE A 301 -11.88 15.15 3.07
N GLY A 302 -11.05 14.33 2.42
CA GLY A 302 -11.49 13.28 1.49
C GLY A 302 -11.46 13.69 0.02
N SER A 303 -12.12 12.90 -0.82
CA SER A 303 -12.09 13.01 -2.28
C SER A 303 -13.14 13.98 -2.83
N VAL A 304 -14.38 13.52 -3.03
CA VAL A 304 -15.48 14.33 -3.60
C VAL A 304 -16.45 14.71 -2.49
N GLN A 305 -16.94 15.96 -2.52
CA GLN A 305 -17.91 16.50 -1.57
C GLN A 305 -19.29 16.68 -2.23
N ALA A 306 -20.36 16.40 -1.48
CA ALA A 306 -21.72 16.78 -1.84
C ALA A 306 -22.48 17.23 -0.58
N GLY A 307 -22.95 18.47 -0.57
CA GLY A 307 -23.55 19.09 0.60
C GLY A 307 -22.59 19.05 1.82
N PRO A 308 -23.05 18.58 3.00
CA PRO A 308 -22.20 18.48 4.19
C PRO A 308 -21.32 17.21 4.21
N TYR A 309 -21.42 16.35 3.20
CA TYR A 309 -20.74 15.05 3.17
C TYR A 309 -19.53 15.03 2.25
N SER A 310 -18.52 14.23 2.61
CA SER A 310 -17.41 13.91 1.72
C SER A 310 -17.17 12.41 1.65
N LEU A 311 -16.70 11.96 0.49
CA LEU A 311 -16.32 10.59 0.20
C LEU A 311 -14.85 10.37 0.54
N ILE A 312 -14.57 9.52 1.52
CA ILE A 312 -13.25 8.98 1.84
C ILE A 312 -13.06 7.69 1.04
N VAL A 313 -11.90 7.50 0.40
CA VAL A 313 -11.59 6.34 -0.46
C VAL A 313 -10.20 5.79 -0.15
N ASP A 314 -10.10 4.46 0.01
CA ASP A 314 -8.86 3.68 -0.02
C ASP A 314 -9.03 2.58 -1.09
N ASN A 315 -8.45 2.82 -2.27
CA ASN A 315 -8.68 1.99 -3.45
C ASN A 315 -7.55 0.99 -3.65
N HIS A 316 -7.90 -0.27 -3.90
CA HIS A 316 -6.98 -1.38 -4.17
C HIS A 316 -7.33 -2.03 -5.51
N PRO A 317 -6.40 -2.76 -6.15
CA PRO A 317 -6.64 -3.36 -7.48
C PRO A 317 -7.87 -4.29 -7.56
N SER A 318 -8.27 -4.91 -6.45
CA SER A 318 -9.39 -5.86 -6.34
C SER A 318 -10.59 -5.33 -5.56
N HIS A 319 -10.46 -4.23 -4.80
CA HIS A 319 -11.50 -3.74 -3.90
C HIS A 319 -11.36 -2.25 -3.59
N THR A 320 -12.48 -1.55 -3.39
CA THR A 320 -12.48 -0.13 -3.02
C THR A 320 -13.13 0.03 -1.64
N TYR A 321 -12.33 0.28 -0.61
CA TYR A 321 -12.85 0.67 0.69
C TYR A 321 -13.25 2.14 0.66
N TYR A 322 -14.39 2.49 1.26
CA TYR A 322 -14.86 3.87 1.27
C TYR A 322 -15.74 4.17 2.48
N ALA A 323 -15.87 5.46 2.78
CA ALA A 323 -16.85 5.97 3.73
C ALA A 323 -17.40 7.31 3.27
N VAL A 324 -18.72 7.49 3.35
CA VAL A 324 -19.34 8.83 3.24
C VAL A 324 -19.55 9.36 4.65
N ARG A 325 -19.00 10.54 4.97
CA ARG A 325 -19.02 11.11 6.33
C ARG A 325 -19.30 12.61 6.29
N VAL A 326 -19.81 13.15 7.41
CA VAL A 326 -20.20 14.57 7.55
C VAL A 326 -18.98 15.38 7.95
N ARG A 327 -18.48 16.24 7.04
CA ARG A 327 -17.26 17.06 7.24
C ARG A 327 -16.12 16.25 7.90
N PRO A 328 -15.62 15.20 7.23
CA PRO A 328 -14.74 14.22 7.88
C PRO A 328 -13.44 14.82 8.40
N SER A 329 -12.77 14.06 9.25
CA SER A 329 -11.48 14.40 9.81
C SER A 329 -10.47 13.28 9.60
N GLN A 330 -9.21 13.56 9.93
CA GLN A 330 -8.16 12.56 9.96
C GLN A 330 -8.50 11.37 10.89
N GLU A 331 -9.24 11.58 11.99
CA GLU A 331 -9.63 10.47 12.88
C GLU A 331 -10.61 9.52 12.19
N GLU A 332 -11.53 10.03 11.36
CA GLU A 332 -12.44 9.19 10.57
C GLU A 332 -11.73 8.46 9.43
N PHE A 333 -10.69 9.07 8.84
CA PHE A 333 -9.84 8.40 7.86
C PHE A 333 -9.08 7.22 8.47
N MET A 334 -8.44 7.42 9.63
CA MET A 334 -7.77 6.34 10.34
C MET A 334 -8.77 5.29 10.85
N ALA A 335 -10.00 5.69 11.18
CA ALA A 335 -11.09 4.77 11.47
C ALA A 335 -11.50 3.94 10.25
N LEU A 336 -11.51 4.50 9.03
CA LEU A 336 -11.77 3.73 7.81
C LEU A 336 -10.70 2.66 7.64
N LEU A 337 -9.43 3.07 7.55
CA LEU A 337 -8.28 2.16 7.35
C LEU A 337 -8.24 1.02 8.39
N THR A 338 -8.63 1.30 9.63
CA THR A 338 -8.62 0.30 10.71
C THR A 338 -9.91 -0.54 10.79
N SER A 339 -11.05 -0.01 10.35
CA SER A 339 -12.30 -0.78 10.22
C SER A 339 -12.26 -1.85 9.12
N THR A 340 -11.34 -1.70 8.17
CA THR A 340 -11.12 -2.63 7.05
C THR A 340 -10.16 -3.77 7.36
N LEU A 341 -9.57 -3.82 8.57
CA LEU A 341 -8.75 -4.94 9.01
C LEU A 341 -9.61 -6.21 9.11
N TYR A 342 -9.12 -7.32 8.57
CA TYR A 342 -9.84 -8.59 8.59
C TYR A 342 -10.05 -9.11 10.02
N SER A 343 -11.15 -9.81 10.28
CA SER A 343 -11.60 -10.14 11.65
C SER A 343 -10.68 -11.11 12.41
N SER A 344 -9.81 -11.84 11.71
CA SER A 344 -8.77 -12.69 12.32
C SER A 344 -7.56 -11.91 12.85
N VAL A 345 -7.37 -10.65 12.42
CA VAL A 345 -6.21 -9.82 12.78
C VAL A 345 -6.25 -9.52 14.28
N PRO A 346 -5.23 -9.91 15.07
CA PRO A 346 -5.24 -9.67 16.50
C PRO A 346 -5.28 -8.17 16.82
N LYS A 347 -6.13 -7.76 17.77
CA LYS A 347 -6.31 -6.34 18.15
C LYS A 347 -5.00 -5.65 18.51
N GLN A 348 -4.03 -6.40 19.04
CA GLN A 348 -2.68 -5.93 19.36
C GLN A 348 -1.91 -5.49 18.11
N VAL A 349 -2.07 -6.17 16.97
CA VAL A 349 -1.47 -5.78 15.68
C VAL A 349 -2.08 -4.46 15.22
N GLY A 350 -3.41 -4.36 15.14
CA GLY A 350 -4.09 -3.10 14.79
C GLY A 350 -3.69 -1.95 15.70
N LYS A 351 -3.61 -2.17 17.02
CA LYS A 351 -3.14 -1.16 17.99
C LYS A 351 -1.65 -0.80 17.83
N ALA A 352 -0.80 -1.69 17.34
CA ALA A 352 0.61 -1.40 17.08
C ALA A 352 0.79 -0.55 15.80
N LEU A 353 -0.01 -0.82 14.77
CA LEU A 353 -0.04 -0.08 13.51
C LEU A 353 -0.53 1.37 13.71
N VAL A 354 -1.69 1.56 14.36
CA VAL A 354 -2.23 2.93 14.56
C VAL A 354 -1.31 3.84 15.37
N LYS A 355 -0.52 3.29 16.30
CA LYS A 355 0.41 4.04 17.16
C LYS A 355 1.56 4.70 16.40
N GLN A 356 1.83 4.32 15.16
CA GLN A 356 2.85 4.99 14.34
C GLN A 356 2.35 6.33 13.79
N PHE A 357 1.03 6.51 13.68
CA PHE A 357 0.43 7.71 13.11
C PHE A 357 0.18 8.78 14.18
N ARG A 358 0.53 10.03 13.84
CA ARG A 358 0.14 11.23 14.59
C ARG A 358 -1.29 11.66 14.26
N LYS A 359 -1.88 12.51 15.09
CA LYS A 359 -3.22 13.11 14.95
C LYS A 359 -3.21 14.50 14.29
N ASP A 360 -2.02 15.09 14.13
CA ASP A 360 -1.79 16.51 13.81
C ASP A 360 -1.07 16.71 12.47
N TYR A 361 -1.26 15.83 11.47
CA TYR A 361 -0.68 16.05 10.15
C TYR A 361 -1.40 17.17 9.40
N PRO A 362 -0.68 17.99 8.61
CA PRO A 362 -1.30 18.82 7.60
C PRO A 362 -2.15 17.99 6.64
N CYS A 363 -3.38 18.42 6.41
CA CYS A 363 -4.22 17.95 5.32
C CYS A 363 -3.81 18.70 4.04
N VAL A 364 -3.59 17.96 2.95
CA VAL A 364 -3.16 18.51 1.66
C VAL A 364 -3.81 17.74 0.52
N LEU A 365 -3.96 18.38 -0.64
CA LEU A 365 -4.26 17.68 -1.88
C LEU A 365 -3.19 16.60 -2.20
N THR A 366 -3.68 15.39 -2.43
CA THR A 366 -2.91 14.19 -2.83
C THR A 366 -3.56 13.56 -4.07
N HIS A 367 -2.77 12.81 -4.82
CA HIS A 367 -3.15 12.04 -6.00
C HIS A 367 -3.55 10.60 -5.65
N GLY A 368 -2.78 9.93 -4.78
CA GLY A 368 -3.11 8.62 -4.20
C GLY A 368 -2.84 7.38 -5.06
N ASP A 369 -2.48 7.54 -6.34
CA ASP A 369 -2.04 6.44 -7.25
C ASP A 369 -0.93 6.91 -8.22
N LEU A 370 0.13 7.54 -7.72
CA LEU A 370 1.21 8.08 -8.58
C LEU A 370 2.19 6.98 -9.03
N CYS A 371 2.03 6.49 -10.26
CA CYS A 371 2.90 5.48 -10.89
C CYS A 371 3.14 5.77 -12.39
N PRO A 372 4.13 5.13 -13.06
CA PRO A 372 4.44 5.35 -14.46
C PRO A 372 3.27 5.08 -15.42
N ARG A 373 2.38 4.14 -15.07
CA ARG A 373 1.18 3.81 -15.85
C ARG A 373 0.18 4.98 -15.92
N ASN A 374 0.24 5.87 -14.93
CA ASN A 374 -0.66 7.00 -14.81
C ASN A 374 -0.03 8.31 -15.31
N ILE A 375 1.16 8.29 -15.91
CA ILE A 375 1.89 9.49 -16.36
C ILE A 375 2.11 9.41 -17.87
N ILE A 376 1.77 10.49 -18.58
CA ILE A 376 2.07 10.66 -20.00
C ILE A 376 3.16 11.73 -20.14
N VAL A 377 4.13 11.44 -21.00
CA VAL A 377 5.26 12.31 -21.32
C VAL A 377 5.31 12.65 -22.80
N SER A 378 5.90 13.80 -23.13
CA SER A 378 6.27 14.19 -24.48
C SER A 378 7.41 15.20 -24.41
N ASN A 379 8.39 15.11 -25.32
CA ASN A 379 9.53 16.02 -25.37
C ASN A 379 10.20 16.25 -24.00
N HIS A 380 10.57 15.14 -23.33
CA HIS A 380 11.18 15.11 -21.98
C HIS A 380 10.35 15.78 -20.85
N THR A 381 9.07 16.05 -21.10
CA THR A 381 8.19 16.79 -20.18
C THR A 381 6.96 15.95 -19.82
N ILE A 382 6.53 16.01 -18.55
CA ILE A 382 5.24 15.45 -18.12
C ILE A 382 4.11 16.32 -18.68
N THR A 383 3.35 15.77 -19.62
CA THR A 383 2.22 16.46 -20.26
C THR A 383 0.95 16.25 -19.46
N TRP A 384 0.67 15.01 -19.04
CA TRP A 384 -0.58 14.65 -18.37
C TRP A 384 -0.38 13.62 -17.24
N ILE A 385 -1.26 13.66 -16.25
CA ILE A 385 -1.40 12.71 -15.16
C ILE A 385 -2.85 12.18 -15.16
N LEU A 386 -2.98 10.86 -15.06
CA LEU A 386 -4.23 10.08 -14.97
C LEU A 386 -4.36 9.47 -13.56
N GLY A 387 -5.47 8.81 -13.26
CA GLY A 387 -5.60 8.02 -12.02
C GLY A 387 -6.06 8.83 -10.80
N TRP A 388 -6.71 9.98 -11.03
CA TRP A 388 -7.24 10.87 -9.99
C TRP A 388 -8.42 10.28 -9.18
N ASP A 389 -8.77 9.01 -9.41
CA ASP A 389 -9.72 8.19 -8.65
C ASP A 389 -9.46 8.18 -7.13
N CYS A 390 -8.19 8.14 -6.75
CA CYS A 390 -7.76 8.11 -5.35
C CYS A 390 -7.51 9.52 -4.78
N ALA A 391 -7.64 10.56 -5.62
CA ALA A 391 -7.24 11.91 -5.27
C ALA A 391 -8.18 12.55 -4.25
N GLY A 392 -7.61 13.42 -3.42
CA GLY A 392 -8.35 14.10 -2.37
C GLY A 392 -7.46 14.78 -1.35
N HIS A 393 -8.12 15.43 -0.41
CA HIS A 393 -7.54 16.11 0.73
C HIS A 393 -7.30 15.10 1.86
N TYR A 394 -6.06 14.63 1.97
CA TYR A 394 -5.64 13.58 2.90
C TYR A 394 -4.39 14.03 3.68
N PRO A 395 -3.97 13.30 4.73
CA PRO A 395 -2.77 13.63 5.49
C PRO A 395 -1.53 13.61 4.59
N VAL A 396 -0.58 14.51 4.82
CA VAL A 396 0.63 14.67 3.98
C VAL A 396 1.46 13.38 3.76
N TRP A 397 1.38 12.41 4.68
CA TRP A 397 2.04 11.10 4.55
C TRP A 397 1.36 10.15 3.55
N TRP A 398 0.09 10.39 3.20
CA TRP A 398 -0.73 9.48 2.39
C TRP A 398 -0.14 9.25 1.01
N GLU A 399 0.25 10.32 0.32
CA GLU A 399 0.87 10.22 -1.01
C GLU A 399 2.17 9.39 -0.97
N TYR A 400 2.99 9.61 0.05
CA TYR A 400 4.25 8.88 0.24
C TYR A 400 3.98 7.40 0.47
N ALA A 401 3.03 7.05 1.34
CA ALA A 401 2.69 5.66 1.61
C ALA A 401 2.08 4.95 0.39
N ARG A 402 1.18 5.63 -0.34
CA ARG A 402 0.50 5.11 -1.54
C ARG A 402 1.44 4.91 -2.74
N PHE A 403 2.47 5.75 -2.88
CA PHE A 403 3.47 5.63 -3.94
C PHE A 403 4.14 4.25 -3.97
N PHE A 404 4.39 3.63 -2.81
CA PHE A 404 4.98 2.27 -2.73
C PHE A 404 3.96 1.12 -2.86
N GLU A 405 2.65 1.39 -2.79
CA GLU A 405 1.61 0.39 -3.10
C GLU A 405 1.25 0.36 -4.59
N ALA A 406 1.52 1.46 -5.31
CA ALA A 406 1.19 1.59 -6.72
C ALA A 406 2.08 0.65 -7.56
N ARG A 407 1.49 -0.45 -8.05
CA ARG A 407 2.21 -1.51 -8.80
C ARG A 407 2.70 -1.02 -10.16
N THR A 408 3.99 -1.25 -10.43
CA THR A 408 4.65 -1.06 -11.72
C THR A 408 4.89 -2.39 -12.43
N SER A 409 5.18 -2.35 -13.74
CA SER A 409 5.77 -3.49 -14.45
C SER A 409 7.19 -3.82 -13.95
N GLU A 410 7.68 -5.04 -14.20
CA GLU A 410 8.98 -5.53 -13.72
C GLU A 410 10.17 -4.68 -14.20
N GLY A 411 10.13 -4.23 -15.46
CA GLY A 411 11.14 -3.33 -16.04
C GLY A 411 11.16 -1.92 -15.44
N ASN A 412 10.18 -1.59 -14.58
CA ASN A 412 10.05 -0.32 -13.88
C ASN A 412 10.25 -0.47 -12.37
N SER A 413 10.84 -1.58 -11.91
CA SER A 413 11.11 -1.84 -10.49
C SER A 413 12.00 -0.79 -9.81
N ASP A 414 12.87 -0.10 -10.57
CA ASP A 414 13.68 1.02 -10.06
C ASP A 414 12.89 2.32 -9.85
N TRP A 415 11.60 2.38 -10.21
CA TRP A 415 10.73 3.54 -9.97
C TRP A 415 10.75 4.02 -8.51
N TYR A 416 10.71 3.07 -7.57
CA TYR A 416 10.67 3.36 -6.14
C TYR A 416 11.98 3.95 -5.59
N GLU A 417 13.09 3.77 -6.31
CA GLU A 417 14.41 4.33 -5.94
C GLU A 417 14.46 5.86 -6.07
N TYR A 418 13.53 6.48 -6.81
CA TYR A 418 13.45 7.94 -7.00
C TYR A 418 12.49 8.63 -6.02
N ALA A 419 12.01 7.93 -4.98
CA ALA A 419 11.11 8.50 -3.97
C ALA A 419 11.74 9.72 -3.25
N ASP A 420 13.04 9.66 -2.97
CA ASP A 420 13.86 10.73 -2.39
C ASP A 420 14.01 11.97 -3.30
N GLU A 421 13.76 11.83 -4.60
CA GLU A 421 13.75 12.93 -5.56
C GLU A 421 12.35 13.46 -5.90
N ILE A 422 11.31 12.65 -5.68
CA ILE A 422 9.90 13.02 -5.85
C ILE A 422 9.37 13.72 -4.58
N PHE A 423 9.61 13.17 -3.39
CA PHE A 423 9.01 13.65 -2.14
C PHE A 423 9.95 14.55 -1.37
N ALA A 424 9.48 15.73 -0.94
CA ALA A 424 10.29 16.64 -0.13
C ALA A 424 10.43 16.20 1.34
N ASP A 425 9.46 15.40 1.82
CA ASP A 425 9.40 14.85 3.18
C ASP A 425 9.10 13.34 3.07
N GLU A 426 9.80 12.53 3.86
CA GLU A 426 9.61 11.08 3.94
C GLU A 426 8.81 10.68 5.19
N TYR A 427 8.04 9.59 5.08
CA TYR A 427 7.19 9.08 6.16
C TYR A 427 7.37 7.57 6.36
N PRO A 428 8.56 7.09 6.77
CA PRO A 428 8.88 5.66 6.81
C PRO A 428 8.08 4.87 7.86
N ALA A 429 7.73 5.48 9.00
CA ALA A 429 6.94 4.82 10.04
C ALA A 429 5.48 4.66 9.62
N GLU A 430 4.90 5.69 9.00
CA GLU A 430 3.56 5.71 8.44
C GLU A 430 3.45 4.78 7.22
N LEU A 431 4.47 4.74 6.35
CA LEU A 431 4.60 3.77 5.25
C LEU A 431 4.57 2.34 5.79
N ALA A 432 5.46 1.98 6.71
CA ALA A 432 5.53 0.63 7.27
C ALA A 432 4.22 0.23 7.97
N ALA A 433 3.57 1.17 8.67
CA ALA A 433 2.29 0.94 9.32
C ALA A 433 1.13 0.81 8.33
N TYR A 434 1.08 1.63 7.27
CA TYR A 434 0.06 1.50 6.22
C TYR A 434 0.22 0.21 5.44
N GLN A 435 1.45 -0.18 5.09
CA GLN A 435 1.73 -1.49 4.48
C GLN A 435 1.29 -2.65 5.39
N GLY A 436 1.42 -2.50 6.71
CA GLY A 436 0.87 -3.47 7.67
C GLY A 436 -0.66 -3.51 7.66
N ILE A 437 -1.33 -2.36 7.54
CA ILE A 437 -2.79 -2.28 7.38
C ILE A 437 -3.22 -2.93 6.07
N ALA A 438 -2.61 -2.57 4.93
CA ALA A 438 -2.94 -3.09 3.60
C ALA A 438 -2.84 -4.62 3.52
N ARG A 439 -1.79 -5.21 4.09
CA ARG A 439 -1.64 -6.67 4.19
C ARG A 439 -2.62 -7.33 5.17
N CYS A 440 -3.21 -6.58 6.08
CA CYS A 440 -4.24 -7.04 7.02
C CYS A 440 -5.69 -6.77 6.53
N GLN A 441 -5.87 -6.07 5.40
CA GLN A 441 -7.17 -5.83 4.77
C GLN A 441 -7.61 -7.01 3.88
N GLN A 442 -6.66 -7.79 3.37
CA GLN A 442 -6.88 -8.97 2.54
C GLN A 442 -6.78 -10.25 3.40
N PRO A 443 -7.62 -11.28 3.16
CA PRO A 443 -7.62 -12.53 3.90
C PRO A 443 -6.45 -13.47 3.54
#